data_AF-A0A844SWD5-F1
#
_entry.id   AF-A0A844SWD5-F1
#
_cell.length_a   1.000
_cell.length_b   1.000
_cell.length_c   1.000
_cell.angle_alpha   90.00
_cell.angle_beta   90.00
_cell.angle_gamma   90.00
#
_symmetry.space_group_name_H-M   'P 1'
#
loop_
_entity.id
_entity.type
_entity.pdbx_description
1 polymer ?
#
loop_
_entity_poly.entity_id
_entity_poly.type
_entity_poly.pdbx_seq_one_letter_code
_entity_poly.pdbx_strand_id
1 'polypeptide(L)'
;MGQIRCRVVQTETLEERLLKRARQLRDQASALAPGIEKEGLLKLARQAEAGDTVVSPKSKLTKPIRKPKVTWLEPKFYADVEYRDITSEGLLCAISFKGLSTR
;
A
#
# COMPACT_ATOMS: atom_id res chain seq x y z
N MET A 1 28.07 -2.90 -10.87
CA MET A 1 27.60 -1.50 -11.03
C MET A 1 26.38 -1.31 -10.13
N GLY A 2 26.59 -0.94 -8.86
CA GLY A 2 25.51 -0.84 -7.87
C GLY A 2 24.62 0.37 -8.14
N GLN A 3 23.30 0.19 -8.06
CA GLN A 3 22.34 1.30 -8.18
C GLN A 3 22.62 2.36 -7.11
N ILE A 4 22.97 3.57 -7.55
CA ILE A 4 23.11 4.73 -6.67
C ILE A 4 21.70 5.07 -6.17
N ARG A 5 21.46 4.84 -4.88
CA ARG A 5 20.20 5.19 -4.23
C ARG A 5 20.22 6.69 -3.95
N CYS A 6 19.65 7.49 -4.84
CA CYS A 6 19.48 8.92 -4.61
C CYS A 6 18.27 9.17 -3.72
N ARG A 7 18.45 9.95 -2.64
CA ARG A 7 17.32 10.48 -1.86
C ARG A 7 16.68 11.60 -2.66
N VAL A 8 15.50 11.34 -3.21
CA VAL A 8 14.69 12.37 -3.88
C VAL A 8 13.95 13.17 -2.82
N VAL A 9 14.31 14.45 -2.65
CA VAL A 9 13.56 15.39 -1.82
C VAL A 9 12.39 15.91 -2.65
N GLN A 10 11.18 15.60 -2.21
CA GLN A 10 9.96 16.10 -2.85
C GLN A 10 9.65 17.48 -2.26
N THR A 11 9.62 18.50 -3.11
CA THR A 11 9.29 19.89 -2.71
C THR A 11 7.80 20.20 -2.83
N GLU A 12 7.11 19.51 -3.73
CA GLU A 12 5.65 19.61 -3.94
C GLU A 12 4.92 18.54 -3.11
N THR A 13 3.72 18.87 -2.64
CA THR A 13 2.86 17.90 -1.95
C THR A 13 2.40 16.78 -2.89
N LEU A 14 2.04 15.63 -2.34
CA LEU A 14 1.56 14.50 -3.14
C LEU A 14 0.29 14.86 -3.93
N GLU A 15 -0.60 15.63 -3.32
CA GLU A 15 -1.86 16.11 -3.93
C GLU A 15 -1.59 16.96 -5.17
N GLU A 16 -0.68 17.95 -5.08
CA GLU A 16 -0.28 18.80 -6.20
C GLU A 16 0.30 17.98 -7.35
N ARG A 17 1.10 16.96 -7.04
CA ARG A 17 1.70 16.08 -8.04
C ARG A 17 0.67 15.20 -8.75
N LEU A 18 -0.31 14.67 -8.02
CA LEU A 18 -1.42 13.91 -8.61
C LEU A 18 -2.28 14.79 -9.51
N LEU A 19 -2.54 16.03 -9.09
CA LEU A 19 -3.33 16.99 -9.86
C LEU A 19 -2.59 17.43 -11.14
N LYS A 20 -1.29 17.69 -11.05
CA LYS A 20 -0.41 17.97 -12.19
C LYS A 20 -0.37 16.80 -13.17
N ARG A 21 -0.32 15.56 -12.67
CA ARG A 21 -0.36 14.34 -13.48
C ARG A 21 -1.72 14.17 -14.16
N ALA A 22 -2.82 14.41 -13.48
CA ALA A 22 -4.16 14.33 -14.05
C ALA A 22 -4.36 15.30 -15.23
N ARG A 23 -3.88 16.55 -15.09
CA ARG A 23 -3.87 17.56 -16.16
C ARG A 23 -3.10 17.06 -17.38
N GLN A 24 -1.87 16.61 -17.18
CA GLN A 24 -1.04 16.06 -18.27
C GLN A 24 -1.71 14.88 -18.99
N LEU A 25 -2.36 13.97 -18.27
CA LEU A 25 -3.06 12.83 -18.86
C LEU A 25 -4.28 13.26 -19.69
N ARG A 26 -4.98 14.33 -19.29
CA ARG A 26 -6.06 14.92 -20.09
C ARG A 26 -5.53 15.62 -21.33
N ASP A 27 -4.45 16.38 -21.22
CA ASP A 27 -3.83 17.05 -22.35
C ASP A 27 -3.38 16.02 -23.41
N GLN A 28 -2.77 14.92 -22.96
CA GLN A 28 -2.40 13.79 -23.81
C GLN A 28 -3.61 13.10 -24.45
N ALA A 29 -4.69 12.88 -23.68
CA ALA A 29 -5.92 12.30 -24.21
C ALA A 29 -6.62 13.22 -25.24
N SER A 30 -6.48 14.54 -25.10
CA SER A 30 -7.07 15.52 -26.02
C SER A 30 -6.41 15.49 -27.40
N ALA A 31 -5.10 15.20 -27.45
CA ALA A 31 -4.33 15.09 -28.69
C ALA A 31 -4.59 13.77 -29.46
N LEU A 32 -5.14 12.75 -28.81
CA LEU A 32 -5.39 11.45 -29.41
C LEU A 32 -6.82 11.34 -29.97
N ALA A 33 -6.93 10.62 -31.09
CA ALA A 33 -8.20 10.21 -31.68
C ALA A 33 -8.98 9.32 -30.70
N PRO A 34 -10.33 9.30 -30.77
CA PRO A 34 -11.13 8.41 -29.93
C PRO A 34 -10.78 6.94 -30.20
N GLY A 35 -10.38 6.22 -29.14
CA GLY A 35 -9.92 4.84 -29.20
C GLY A 35 -9.44 4.34 -27.83
N ILE A 36 -8.99 3.08 -27.77
CA ILE A 36 -8.60 2.40 -26.52
C ILE A 36 -7.50 3.15 -25.76
N GLU A 37 -6.55 3.75 -26.48
CA GLU A 37 -5.45 4.50 -25.87
C GLU A 37 -5.95 5.78 -25.16
N LYS A 38 -6.88 6.51 -25.79
CA LYS A 38 -7.52 7.68 -25.19
C LYS A 38 -8.34 7.31 -23.96
N GLU A 39 -9.09 6.22 -24.01
CA GLU A 39 -9.86 5.72 -22.87
C GLU A 39 -8.95 5.29 -21.71
N GLY A 40 -7.82 4.65 -22.02
CA GLY A 40 -6.79 4.29 -21.03
C GLY A 40 -6.23 5.52 -20.31
N LEU A 41 -5.88 6.58 -21.05
CA LEU A 41 -5.39 7.84 -20.47
C LEU A 41 -6.46 8.54 -19.63
N LEU A 42 -7.73 8.53 -20.07
CA LEU A 42 -8.84 9.08 -19.30
C LEU A 42 -9.11 8.29 -18.02
N LYS A 43 -8.96 6.96 -18.07
CA LYS A 43 -9.09 6.08 -16.89
C LYS A 43 -7.98 6.37 -15.87
N LEU A 44 -6.74 6.52 -16.33
CA LEU A 44 -5.60 6.90 -15.48
C LEU A 44 -5.77 8.32 -14.91
N ALA A 45 -6.29 9.27 -15.69
CA ALA A 45 -6.58 10.62 -15.21
C ALA A 45 -7.63 10.59 -14.08
N ARG A 46 -8.71 9.82 -14.24
CA ARG A 46 -9.72 9.62 -13.18
C ARG A 46 -9.14 8.96 -11.94
N GLN A 47 -8.23 7.99 -12.09
CA GLN A 47 -7.55 7.38 -10.94
C GLN A 47 -6.65 8.38 -10.21
N ALA A 48 -5.94 9.25 -10.92
CA ALA A 48 -5.12 10.29 -10.32
C ALA A 48 -5.96 11.34 -9.58
N GLU A 49 -7.11 11.74 -10.14
CA GLU A 49 -8.09 12.60 -9.46
C GLU A 49 -8.71 11.92 -8.22
N ALA A 50 -9.06 10.63 -8.34
CA ALA A 50 -9.65 9.87 -7.23
C ALA A 50 -8.62 9.50 -6.15
N GLY A 51 -7.33 9.43 -6.47
CA GLY A 51 -6.25 9.15 -5.51
C GLY A 51 -6.22 10.13 -4.34
N ASP A 52 -6.74 11.35 -4.55
CA ASP A 52 -6.97 12.35 -3.50
C ASP A 52 -7.89 11.82 -2.39
N THR A 53 -8.93 11.05 -2.73
CA THR A 53 -9.86 10.46 -1.75
C THR A 53 -9.24 9.34 -0.90
N VAL A 54 -8.24 8.63 -1.43
CA VAL A 54 -7.59 7.49 -0.75
C VAL A 54 -6.59 7.98 0.29
N VAL A 55 -5.95 9.14 0.07
CA VAL A 55 -4.90 9.69 0.93
C VAL A 55 -5.40 10.89 1.79
N SER A 56 -6.61 11.39 1.53
CA SER A 56 -7.19 12.50 2.30
C SER A 56 -7.24 12.22 3.81
N PRO A 57 -6.97 13.22 4.68
CA PRO A 57 -7.17 13.14 6.13
C PRO A 57 -8.59 12.70 6.56
N LYS A 58 -9.57 12.84 5.66
CA LYS A 58 -10.97 12.43 5.87
C LYS A 58 -11.23 10.95 5.62
N SER A 59 -10.27 10.22 5.05
CA SER A 59 -10.39 8.79 4.81
C SER A 59 -10.42 8.04 6.15
N LYS A 60 -11.37 7.09 6.27
CA LYS A 60 -11.48 6.22 7.46
C LYS A 60 -10.21 5.39 7.69
N LEU A 61 -9.36 5.25 6.66
CA LEU A 61 -8.09 4.52 6.66
C LEU A 61 -6.89 5.36 7.14
N THR A 62 -7.06 6.67 7.34
CA THR A 62 -5.96 7.56 7.77
C THR A 62 -5.66 7.45 9.27
N LYS A 63 -6.63 6.97 10.06
CA LYS A 63 -6.39 6.70 11.48
C LYS A 63 -5.44 5.51 11.60
N PRO A 64 -4.32 5.62 12.36
CA PRO A 64 -3.45 4.48 12.59
C PRO A 64 -4.26 3.33 13.19
N ILE A 65 -4.10 2.13 12.63
CA ILE A 65 -4.81 0.92 13.07
C ILE A 65 -4.38 0.62 14.51
N ARG A 66 -5.11 1.15 15.50
CA ARG A 66 -4.94 0.79 16.91
C ARG A 66 -5.72 -0.49 17.15
N LYS A 67 -5.04 -1.64 17.16
CA LYS A 67 -5.60 -2.91 17.63
C LYS A 67 -5.50 -2.93 19.17
N PRO A 68 -6.56 -2.60 19.93
CA PRO A 68 -6.44 -2.32 21.36
C PRO A 68 -5.99 -3.51 22.22
N LYS A 69 -6.07 -4.74 21.68
CA LYS A 69 -5.67 -5.97 22.37
C LYS A 69 -4.31 -6.53 21.94
N VAL A 70 -3.63 -5.87 20.99
CA VAL A 70 -2.34 -6.35 20.45
C VAL A 70 -1.25 -5.38 20.88
N THR A 71 -0.44 -5.84 21.81
CA THR A 71 0.78 -5.15 22.23
C THR A 71 1.94 -5.76 21.48
N TRP A 72 2.67 -4.94 20.72
CA TRP A 72 3.91 -5.38 20.09
C TRP A 72 4.97 -5.58 21.16
N LEU A 73 5.55 -6.78 21.20
CA LEU A 73 6.63 -7.13 22.10
C LEU A 73 7.89 -7.38 21.27
N GLU A 74 9.04 -7.13 21.88
CA GLU A 74 10.32 -7.51 21.28
C GLU A 74 10.37 -9.03 21.07
N PRO A 75 10.88 -9.51 19.92
CA PRO A 75 10.90 -10.93 19.58
C PRO A 75 12.00 -11.67 20.37
N LYS A 76 11.75 -11.88 21.67
CA LYS A 76 12.67 -12.55 22.61
C LYS A 76 12.21 -13.95 22.99
N PHE A 77 10.92 -14.24 22.83
CA PHE A 77 10.30 -15.49 23.28
C PHE A 77 10.11 -16.44 22.11
N TYR A 78 10.58 -17.68 22.29
CA TYR A 78 10.23 -18.80 21.43
C TYR A 78 9.08 -19.59 22.05
N ALA A 79 8.22 -20.17 21.22
CA ALA A 79 7.10 -20.98 21.67
C ALA A 79 6.96 -22.21 20.78
N ASP A 80 6.71 -23.34 21.42
CA ASP A 80 6.31 -24.55 20.72
C ASP A 80 4.80 -24.50 20.49
N VAL A 81 4.40 -24.78 19.25
CA VAL A 81 3.00 -24.76 18.82
C VAL A 81 2.65 -26.00 18.03
N GLU A 82 1.44 -26.49 18.23
CA GLU A 82 0.85 -27.53 17.39
C GLU A 82 -0.08 -26.86 16.38
N TYR A 83 -0.10 -27.37 15.15
CA TYR A 83 -0.92 -26.84 14.06
C TYR A 83 -1.44 -27.97 13.20
N ARG A 84 -2.51 -27.70 12.44
CA ARG A 84 -3.10 -28.70 11.54
C ARG A 84 -2.43 -28.69 10.17
N ASP A 85 -2.47 -27.53 9.51
CA ASP A 85 -2.02 -27.35 8.13
C ASP A 85 -1.26 -26.03 7.98
N ILE A 86 -0.43 -25.94 6.94
CA ILE A 86 0.25 -24.71 6.52
C ILE A 86 -0.43 -24.22 5.24
N THR A 87 -0.82 -22.95 5.23
CA THR A 87 -1.38 -22.30 4.03
C THR A 87 -0.26 -22.02 3.03
N SER A 88 -0.58 -21.82 1.75
CA SER A 88 0.38 -21.38 0.72
C SER A 88 1.15 -20.10 1.08
N GLU A 89 0.56 -19.25 1.93
CA GLU A 89 1.16 -18.02 2.45
C GLU A 89 2.13 -18.25 3.63
N GLY A 90 2.29 -19.50 4.09
CA GLY A 90 3.15 -19.86 5.23
C GLY A 90 2.51 -19.65 6.61
N LEU A 91 1.19 -19.41 6.66
CA LEU A 91 0.44 -19.26 7.91
C LEU A 91 -0.05 -20.62 8.43
N LEU A 92 0.07 -20.83 9.73
CA LEU A 92 -0.39 -22.05 10.41
C LEU A 92 -1.90 -21.96 10.73
N CYS A 93 -2.64 -23.03 10.43
CA CYS A 93 -4.07 -23.12 10.69
C CYS A 93 -4.37 -23.92 11.97
N ALA A 94 -5.40 -23.48 12.69
CA ALA A 94 -5.86 -24.10 13.95
C ALA A 94 -4.71 -24.27 14.98
N ILE A 95 -3.92 -23.20 15.16
CA ILE A 95 -2.75 -23.20 16.06
C ILE A 95 -3.22 -23.39 17.51
N SER A 96 -2.59 -24.34 18.19
CA SER A 96 -2.72 -24.56 19.62
C SER A 96 -1.36 -24.30 20.30
N PHE A 97 -1.39 -23.49 21.36
CA PHE A 97 -0.19 -23.17 22.12
C PHE A 97 0.18 -24.34 23.04
N LYS A 98 1.45 -24.79 22.97
CA LYS A 98 1.95 -25.89 23.80
C LYS A 98 2.76 -25.38 24.98
N GLY A 99 3.65 -24.42 24.75
CA GLY A 99 4.50 -23.87 25.80
C GLY A 99 5.55 -22.90 25.27
N LEU A 100 6.20 -22.18 26.20
CA LEU A 100 7.37 -21.36 25.87
C LEU A 100 8.61 -22.26 25.79
N SER A 101 9.44 -22.00 24.80
CA SER A 101 10.69 -22.73 24.55
C SER A 101 11.87 -21.84 24.94
N THR A 102 12.87 -22.41 25.62
CA THR A 102 14.09 -21.72 26.08
C THR A 102 15.24 -21.78 25.07
N ARG A 103 14.94 -22.10 23.81
CA ARG A 103 15.93 -22.14 22.72
C ARG A 103 16.55 -20.78 22.44
#